data_AF-A0A955X653-F1
#
_entry.id   AF-A0A955X653-F1
#
_cell.length_a   1.000
_cell.length_b   1.000
_cell.length_c   1.000
_cell.angle_alpha   90.00
_cell.angle_beta   90.00
_cell.angle_gamma   90.00
#
_symmetry.space_group_name_H-M   'P 1'
#
loop_
_entity.id
_entity.type
_entity.pdbx_description
1 polymer ?
#
loop_
_entity_poly.entity_id
_entity_poly.type
_entity_poly.pdbx_seq_one_letter_code
_entity_poly.pdbx_strand_id
1 'polypeptide(L)'
;MLEVIVFEPRPESAAFDVADLRAKLQERPECAPDPHDPDTLLVVGGEPARSWVLRKRAEDPKSSRACGVIIVREKMVALDHGWADPTAREVMRQFARWLFQTYDPRIFSEVEGDEWTDRCGGDVDALFA
;
A
#
# COMPACT_ATOMS: atom_id res chain seq x y z
N MET A 1 4.91 -5.01 -9.68
CA MET A 1 6.06 -5.30 -8.81
C MET A 1 5.48 -5.17 -7.42
N LEU A 2 5.46 -6.28 -6.69
CA LEU A 2 4.89 -6.31 -5.35
C LEU A 2 6.02 -6.02 -4.36
N GLU A 3 5.96 -4.89 -3.69
CA GLU A 3 6.88 -4.51 -2.62
C GLU A 3 6.14 -4.73 -1.29
N VAL A 4 6.79 -5.31 -0.28
CA VAL A 4 6.12 -5.68 0.98
C VAL A 4 6.72 -4.96 2.17
N ILE A 5 5.92 -4.16 2.84
CA ILE A 5 6.27 -3.48 4.07
C ILE A 5 5.83 -4.36 5.23
N VAL A 6 6.76 -4.77 6.09
CA VAL A 6 6.48 -5.60 7.26
C VAL A 6 6.70 -4.79 8.52
N PHE A 7 5.75 -4.86 9.44
CA PHE A 7 5.83 -4.17 10.72
C PHE A 7 6.50 -5.09 11.73
N GLU A 8 7.71 -4.74 12.14
CA GLU A 8 8.35 -5.36 13.29
C GLU A 8 7.99 -4.54 14.53
N PRO A 9 7.33 -5.13 15.54
CA PRO A 9 7.07 -4.43 16.79
C PRO A 9 8.42 -4.15 17.46
N ARG A 10 8.88 -2.89 17.41
CA ARG A 10 9.98 -2.44 18.27
C ARG A 10 9.46 -2.34 19.71
N PRO A 11 10.28 -2.65 20.73
CA PRO A 11 9.88 -2.54 22.14
C PRO A 11 9.35 -1.15 22.55
N GLU A 12 9.70 -0.11 21.79
CA GLU A 12 9.45 1.30 22.09
C GLU A 12 8.46 1.96 21.10
N SER A 13 8.06 1.27 20.03
CA SER A 13 7.09 1.76 19.05
C SER A 13 5.68 1.30 19.41
N ALA A 14 4.68 2.17 19.22
CA ALA A 14 3.29 1.79 19.37
C ALA A 14 3.02 0.56 18.49
N ALA A 15 2.52 -0.52 19.10
CA ALA A 15 2.26 -1.76 18.38
C ALA A 15 1.38 -1.47 17.15
N PHE A 16 1.80 -1.95 15.97
CA PHE A 16 1.01 -1.85 14.76
C PHE A 16 -0.37 -2.48 14.99
N ASP A 17 -1.43 -1.72 14.72
CA ASP A 17 -2.81 -2.16 14.81
C ASP A 17 -3.51 -1.92 13.46
N VAL A 18 -3.98 -3.00 12.84
CA VAL A 18 -4.74 -2.94 11.59
C VAL A 18 -6.01 -2.13 11.74
N ALA A 19 -6.65 -2.12 12.91
CA ALA A 19 -7.86 -1.34 13.14
C ALA A 19 -7.56 0.17 13.13
N ASP A 20 -6.48 0.60 13.78
CA ASP A 20 -5.98 1.99 13.73
C ASP A 20 -5.63 2.42 12.30
N LEU A 21 -4.89 1.56 11.57
CA LEU A 21 -4.54 1.83 10.18
C LEU A 21 -5.80 1.96 9.30
N ARG A 22 -6.79 1.07 9.45
CA ARG A 22 -8.06 1.15 8.70
C ARG A 22 -8.83 2.42 9.01
N ALA A 23 -8.89 2.84 10.28
CA ALA A 23 -9.56 4.08 10.67
C ALA A 23 -8.91 5.29 9.99
N LYS A 24 -7.57 5.39 10.05
CA LYS A 24 -6.84 6.47 9.38
C LYS A 24 -6.99 6.44 7.85
N LEU A 25 -7.10 5.26 7.25
CA LEU A 25 -7.32 5.11 5.81
C LEU A 25 -8.71 5.57 5.36
N GLN A 26 -9.73 5.45 6.21
CA GLN A 26 -11.07 5.98 5.92
C GLN A 26 -11.09 7.51 5.83
N GLU A 27 -10.15 8.19 6.49
CA GLU A 27 -10.00 9.65 6.45
C GLU A 27 -9.28 10.15 5.19
N ARG A 28 -8.71 9.24 4.39
CA ARG A 28 -7.94 9.59 3.18
C ARG A 28 -8.82 9.53 1.93
N PRO A 29 -9.08 10.66 1.24
CA PRO A 29 -9.95 10.69 0.05
C PRO A 29 -9.41 9.90 -1.15
N GLU A 30 -8.10 9.70 -1.24
CA GLU A 30 -7.41 8.92 -2.26
C GLU A 30 -7.54 7.40 -2.08
N CYS A 31 -8.02 6.93 -0.93
CA CYS A 31 -8.15 5.52 -0.62
C CYS A 31 -9.61 5.06 -0.81
N ALA A 32 -9.77 3.88 -1.40
CA ALA A 32 -11.06 3.22 -1.51
C ALA A 32 -10.93 1.72 -1.24
N PRO A 33 -11.90 1.06 -0.59
CA PRO A 33 -11.90 -0.39 -0.48
C PRO A 33 -12.02 -1.04 -1.85
N ASP A 34 -11.29 -2.13 -2.05
CA ASP A 34 -11.48 -2.98 -3.22
C ASP A 34 -12.84 -3.70 -3.09
N PRO A 35 -13.70 -3.64 -4.10
CA PRO A 35 -15.01 -4.30 -4.05
C PRO A 35 -14.93 -5.84 -3.97
N HIS A 36 -13.79 -6.45 -4.28
CA HIS A 36 -13.62 -7.92 -4.29
C HIS A 36 -12.80 -8.48 -3.13
N ASP A 37 -12.00 -7.66 -2.46
CA ASP A 37 -11.20 -8.07 -1.31
C ASP A 37 -11.27 -7.00 -0.21
N PRO A 38 -11.94 -7.26 0.93
CA PRO A 38 -12.09 -6.30 2.02
C PRO A 38 -10.80 -5.97 2.78
N ASP A 39 -9.72 -6.70 2.50
CA ASP A 39 -8.38 -6.45 3.05
C ASP A 39 -7.49 -5.68 2.06
N THR A 40 -8.01 -5.43 0.86
CA THR A 40 -7.33 -4.65 -0.18
C THR A 40 -7.94 -3.26 -0.29
N LEU A 41 -7.07 -2.26 -0.39
CA LEU A 41 -7.41 -0.88 -0.65
C LEU A 41 -6.76 -0.45 -1.97
N LEU A 42 -7.50 0.38 -2.70
CA LEU A 42 -7.09 0.99 -3.95
C LEU A 42 -6.70 2.44 -3.68
N VAL A 43 -5.51 2.82 -4.15
CA VAL A 43 -5.00 4.19 -4.11
C VAL A 43 -5.20 4.83 -5.47
N VAL A 44 -6.04 5.85 -5.52
CA VAL A 44 -6.45 6.52 -6.76
C VAL A 44 -6.09 8.00 -6.71
N GLY A 45 -5.43 8.49 -7.76
CA GLY A 45 -4.94 9.87 -7.87
C GLY A 45 -6.01 10.95 -8.08
N GLY A 46 -7.22 10.80 -7.51
CA GLY A 46 -8.30 11.80 -7.57
C GLY A 46 -9.70 11.26 -7.91
N GLU A 47 -10.73 12.06 -7.64
CA GLU A 47 -12.15 11.68 -7.77
C GLU A 47 -12.59 11.19 -9.17
N PRO A 48 -12.21 11.81 -10.29
CA PRO A 48 -12.60 11.32 -11.62
C PRO A 48 -12.02 9.94 -11.95
N ALA A 49 -10.83 9.63 -11.39
CA ALA A 49 -10.19 8.34 -11.54
C ALA A 49 -10.83 7.28 -10.65
N ARG A 50 -11.23 7.65 -9.42
CA ARG A 50 -11.82 6.75 -8.43
C ARG A 50 -13.04 5.98 -8.94
N SER A 51 -14.05 6.69 -9.44
CA SER A 51 -15.30 6.07 -9.92
C SER A 51 -15.06 5.16 -11.12
N TRP A 52 -14.15 5.55 -12.01
CA TRP A 52 -13.77 4.74 -13.16
C TRP A 52 -13.02 3.47 -12.73
N VAL A 53 -12.04 3.60 -11.81
CA VAL A 53 -11.24 2.48 -11.28
C VAL A 53 -12.13 1.48 -10.55
N LEU A 54 -13.02 1.95 -9.66
CA LEU A 54 -13.93 1.08 -8.92
C LEU A 54 -14.87 0.33 -9.86
N ARG A 55 -15.44 1.01 -10.86
CA ARG A 55 -16.25 0.34 -11.89
C ARG A 55 -15.43 -0.70 -12.66
N LYS A 56 -14.19 -0.37 -13.03
CA LYS A 56 -13.34 -1.29 -13.78
C LYS A 56 -12.91 -2.49 -12.95
N ARG A 57 -12.60 -2.33 -11.66
CA ARG A 57 -12.33 -3.43 -10.74
C ARG A 57 -13.56 -4.30 -10.53
N ALA A 58 -14.76 -3.72 -10.46
CA ALA A 58 -16.00 -4.49 -10.40
C ALA A 58 -16.21 -5.38 -11.64
N GLU A 59 -15.84 -4.89 -12.83
CA GLU A 59 -15.91 -5.63 -14.11
C GLU A 59 -14.76 -6.65 -14.28
N ASP A 60 -13.55 -6.29 -13.88
CA ASP A 60 -12.33 -7.10 -13.95
C ASP A 60 -11.51 -6.97 -12.65
N PRO A 61 -11.62 -7.95 -11.73
CA PRO A 61 -10.91 -7.92 -10.45
C PRO A 61 -9.39 -7.83 -10.60
N LYS A 62 -8.80 -8.18 -11.74
CA LYS A 62 -7.35 -8.15 -11.96
C LYS A 62 -6.85 -6.82 -12.53
N SER A 63 -7.75 -5.88 -12.84
CA SER A 63 -7.38 -4.59 -13.44
C SER A 63 -6.68 -3.67 -12.44
N SER A 64 -5.34 -3.59 -12.48
CA SER A 64 -4.51 -2.70 -11.65
C SER A 64 -3.89 -1.50 -12.38
N ARG A 65 -4.27 -1.25 -13.64
CA ARG A 65 -3.58 -0.29 -14.54
C ARG A 65 -3.72 1.20 -14.20
N ALA A 66 -4.59 1.59 -13.28
CA ALA A 66 -4.86 3.00 -12.98
C ALA A 66 -4.97 3.28 -11.48
N CYS A 67 -4.41 2.39 -10.66
CA CYS A 67 -4.41 2.53 -9.22
C CYS A 67 -3.21 1.80 -8.60
N GLY A 68 -2.73 2.33 -7.47
CA GLY A 68 -1.95 1.55 -6.54
C GLY A 68 -2.82 0.56 -5.78
N VAL A 69 -2.25 -0.58 -5.40
CA VAL A 69 -2.91 -1.55 -4.54
C VAL A 69 -2.16 -1.63 -3.21
N ILE A 70 -2.89 -1.46 -2.11
CA ILE A 70 -2.42 -1.66 -0.75
C ILE A 70 -3.15 -2.87 -0.20
N ILE A 71 -2.43 -3.91 0.20
CA ILE A 71 -3.01 -5.07 0.88
C ILE A 71 -2.63 -4.98 2.34
N VAL A 72 -3.61 -4.85 3.23
CA VAL A 72 -3.38 -4.73 4.68
C VAL A 72 -3.71 -6.06 5.36
N ARG A 73 -2.72 -6.66 6.01
CA ARG A 73 -2.87 -7.87 6.81
C ARG A 73 -2.24 -7.63 8.19
N GLU A 74 -2.44 -8.56 9.12
CA GLU A 74 -2.20 -8.38 10.57
C GLU A 74 -0.89 -7.68 10.94
N LYS A 75 0.22 -7.95 10.23
CA LYS A 75 1.53 -7.32 10.48
C LYS A 75 2.27 -6.91 9.20
N MET A 76 1.54 -6.80 8.09
CA MET A 76 2.15 -6.49 6.80
C MET A 76 1.24 -5.61 5.95
N VAL A 77 1.88 -4.74 5.18
CA VAL A 77 1.26 -3.96 4.13
C VAL A 77 2.01 -4.23 2.84
N ALA A 78 1.36 -4.87 1.87
CA ALA A 78 1.92 -5.04 0.55
C ALA A 78 1.48 -3.90 -0.37
N LEU A 79 2.42 -3.37 -1.14
CA LEU A 79 2.25 -2.29 -2.09
C LEU A 79 2.52 -2.82 -3.51
N ASP A 80 1.52 -2.86 -4.37
CA ASP A 80 1.72 -3.09 -5.80
C ASP A 80 1.45 -1.81 -6.59
N HIS A 81 2.51 -1.32 -7.23
CA HIS A 81 2.47 -0.15 -8.11
C HIS A 81 2.90 -0.47 -9.54
N GLY A 82 3.05 -1.76 -9.90
CA GLY A 82 3.70 -2.19 -11.14
C GLY A 82 3.14 -1.56 -12.42
N TRP A 83 1.87 -1.17 -12.41
CA TRP A 83 1.18 -0.54 -13.52
C TRP A 83 0.45 0.74 -13.14
N ALA A 84 0.71 1.28 -11.95
CA ALA A 84 0.10 2.52 -11.48
C ALA A 84 0.59 3.70 -12.32
N ASP A 85 -0.33 4.64 -12.62
CA ASP A 85 0.00 5.91 -13.26
C ASP A 85 0.91 6.77 -12.37
N PRO A 86 1.61 7.78 -12.92
CA PRO A 86 2.55 8.59 -12.14
C PRO A 86 1.94 9.26 -10.90
N THR A 87 0.66 9.66 -10.95
CA THR A 87 -0.02 10.27 -9.80
C THR A 87 -0.29 9.21 -8.73
N ALA A 88 -0.79 8.03 -9.10
CA ALA A 88 -0.98 6.93 -8.15
C ALA A 88 0.35 6.48 -7.52
N ARG A 89 1.45 6.44 -8.29
CA ARG A 89 2.80 6.15 -7.75
C ARG A 89 3.25 7.18 -6.72
N GLU A 90 3.08 8.47 -7.01
CA GLU A 90 3.46 9.54 -6.07
C GLU A 90 2.62 9.49 -4.79
N VAL A 91 1.32 9.23 -4.90
CA VAL A 91 0.45 9.05 -3.73
C VAL A 91 0.87 7.82 -2.92
N MET A 92 1.22 6.71 -3.57
CA MET A 92 1.76 5.54 -2.87
C MET A 92 3.08 5.81 -2.16
N ARG A 93 3.97 6.62 -2.77
CA ARG A 93 5.22 7.07 -2.13
C ARG A 93 4.94 7.89 -0.87
N GLN A 94 3.98 8.81 -0.95
CA GLN A 94 3.54 9.60 0.21
C GLN A 94 2.92 8.71 1.29
N PHE A 95 2.14 7.70 0.91
CA PHE A 95 1.57 6.72 1.82
C PHE A 95 2.66 5.92 2.54
N ALA A 96 3.66 5.40 1.82
CA ALA A 96 4.77 4.65 2.39
C ALA A 96 5.59 5.50 3.37
N ARG A 97 5.85 6.78 3.03
CA ARG A 97 6.54 7.73 3.94
C ARG A 97 5.76 7.98 5.21
N TRP A 98 4.44 8.17 5.09
CA TRP A 98 3.55 8.35 6.23
C TRP A 98 3.52 7.10 7.14
N LEU A 99 3.45 5.90 6.56
CA LEU A 99 3.56 4.65 7.33
C LEU A 99 4.87 4.58 8.12
N PHE A 100 5.98 4.98 7.49
CA PHE A 100 7.29 5.02 8.14
C PHE A 100 7.33 5.94 9.36
N GLN A 101 6.81 7.15 9.19
CA GLN A 101 6.75 8.15 10.26
C GLN A 101 5.83 7.73 11.40
N THR A 102 4.78 6.97 11.11
CA THR A 102 3.73 6.64 12.08
C THR A 102 4.02 5.35 12.86
N TYR A 103 4.60 4.34 12.21
CA TYR A 103 4.68 2.98 12.78
C TYR A 103 6.10 2.38 12.76
N ASP A 104 7.11 3.07 12.21
CA ASP A 104 8.51 2.62 12.13
C ASP A 104 8.68 1.16 11.58
N PRO A 105 8.08 0.82 10.43
CA PRO A 105 8.17 -0.51 9.84
C PRO A 105 9.52 -0.78 9.16
N ARG A 106 9.72 -2.02 8.71
CA ARG A 106 10.82 -2.41 7.82
C ARG A 106 10.27 -2.73 6.43
N ILE A 107 11.12 -2.56 5.41
CA ILE A 107 10.76 -2.78 4.01
C ILE A 107 11.45 -4.03 3.52
N PHE A 108 10.68 -4.93 2.93
CA PHE A 108 11.15 -6.13 2.27
C PHE A 108 10.70 -6.12 0.81
N SER A 109 11.61 -6.43 -0.10
CA SER A 109 11.22 -6.75 -1.47
C SER A 109 11.06 -8.26 -1.59
N GLU A 110 10.00 -8.72 -2.23
CA GLU A 110 9.89 -10.11 -2.64
C GLU A 110 10.98 -10.41 -3.68
N VAL A 111 11.86 -11.36 -3.37
CA VAL A 111 12.81 -11.96 -4.33
C VAL A 111 12.22 -13.31 -4.72
N GLU A 112 12.28 -13.67 -6.01
CA GLU A 112 11.67 -14.89 -6.56
C GLU A 112 11.79 -16.11 -5.62
N GLY A 113 10.66 -16.72 -5.22
CA GLY A 113 10.64 -17.98 -4.48
C GLY A 113 10.56 -17.88 -2.96
N ASP A 114 9.71 -17.00 -2.42
CA ASP A 114 9.46 -16.80 -0.98
C ASP A 114 10.64 -16.21 -0.18
N GLU A 115 11.71 -15.76 -0.84
CA GLU A 115 12.85 -15.14 -0.18
C GLU A 115 12.64 -13.62 0.00
N TRP A 116 12.62 -13.17 1.24
CA TRP A 116 12.49 -11.76 1.60
C TRP A 116 13.88 -11.16 1.85
N THR A 117 14.24 -10.14 1.09
CA THR A 117 15.46 -9.36 1.37
C THR A 117 15.10 -8.05 2.04
N ASP A 118 15.64 -7.80 3.24
CA ASP A 118 15.56 -6.47 3.88
C ASP A 118 16.33 -5.48 3.01
N ARG A 119 15.59 -4.54 2.45
CA ARG A 119 16.13 -3.71 1.38
C ARG A 119 16.77 -2.42 1.86
N CYS A 120 16.27 -1.82 2.94
CA CYS A 120 16.41 -0.36 3.00
C CYS A 120 16.75 0.30 4.32
N GLY A 121 16.72 -0.34 5.51
CA GLY A 121 17.05 0.38 6.75
C GLY A 121 16.35 1.75 6.93
N GLY A 122 15.22 2.00 6.23
CA GLY A 122 14.47 3.27 6.24
C GLY A 122 14.36 4.09 4.95
N ASP A 123 15.04 3.79 3.84
CA ASP A 123 14.90 4.62 2.61
C ASP A 123 13.66 4.27 1.77
N VAL A 124 12.54 4.94 2.08
CA VAL A 124 11.26 4.81 1.34
C VAL A 124 11.37 5.26 -0.11
N ASP A 125 12.30 6.14 -0.47
CA ASP A 125 12.37 6.67 -1.83
C ASP A 125 12.96 5.66 -2.82
N ALA A 126 13.82 4.77 -2.33
CA ALA A 126 14.35 3.65 -3.09
C ALA A 126 13.27 2.63 -3.52
N LEU A 127 12.11 2.60 -2.84
CA LEU A 127 10.97 1.75 -3.24
C LEU A 127 10.31 2.19 -4.55
N PHE A 128 10.44 3.48 -4.91
CA PHE A 128 9.70 4.08 -6.02
C PHE A 128 10.60 4.62 -7.13
N ALA A 129 11.91 4.34 -7.07
CA ALA A 129 12.92 4.72 -8.07
C ALA A 129 12.92 3.76 -9.28
#